data_AF-A0A1C4YJ79-F1
#
_entry.id   AF-A0A1C4YJ79-F1
#
_cell.length_a   1.000
_cell.length_b   1.000
_cell.length_c   1.000
_cell.angle_alpha   90.00
_cell.angle_beta   90.00
_cell.angle_gamma   90.00
#
_symmetry.space_group_name_H-M   'P 1'
#
loop_
_entity.id
_entity.type
_entity.pdbx_description
1 polymer ?
#
loop_
_entity_poly.entity_id
_entity_poly.type
_entity_poly.pdbx_seq_one_letter_code
_entity_poly.pdbx_strand_id
1 'polypeptide(L)'
;MSRSHTLDGQERRNAQTAARLAQLHLRARGGPVFGVGLGLAALLAWGAGHWLATRPYFSGPVARLPVVLLAPLLAAVLLAPTLAGADDELERGTALPWQRWRLGHLLLAAAAIGGLLALTGLRAPEVFGAYALSRNTLGCVGLVAVGAALLGARLAWLPAFGYVCAIYAAGPRQVGGAAGVWAWPAQPSSVTSSWLTACTLFAFGTLWYAVRGAQRGPGQRSLL
;
A
#
# COMPACT_ATOMS: atom_id res chain seq x y z
N MET A 1 -9.34 0.69 -48.48
CA MET A 1 -10.01 -0.03 -47.36
C MET A 1 -9.18 -1.16 -46.71
N SER A 2 -7.98 -1.53 -47.18
CA SER A 2 -7.21 -2.65 -46.59
C SER A 2 -6.31 -2.27 -45.37
N ARG A 3 -5.93 -0.99 -45.21
CA ARG A 3 -5.09 -0.52 -44.08
C ARG A 3 -5.77 -0.47 -42.72
N SER A 4 -7.10 -0.39 -42.65
CA SER A 4 -7.81 -0.31 -41.36
C SER A 4 -7.84 -1.65 -40.62
N HIS A 5 -7.97 -2.76 -41.34
CA HIS A 5 -7.99 -4.10 -40.72
C HIS A 5 -6.64 -4.55 -40.15
N THR A 6 -5.52 -4.07 -40.71
CA THR A 6 -4.17 -4.45 -40.26
C THR A 6 -3.72 -3.70 -39.01
N LEU A 7 -4.11 -2.44 -38.86
CA LEU A 7 -3.83 -1.64 -37.65
C LEU A 7 -4.55 -2.22 -36.42
N ASP A 8 -5.83 -2.59 -36.58
CA ASP A 8 -6.67 -3.14 -35.52
C ASP A 8 -6.13 -4.49 -34.98
N GLY A 9 -5.57 -5.32 -35.87
CA GLY A 9 -4.93 -6.59 -35.50
C GLY A 9 -3.56 -6.42 -34.82
N GLN A 10 -2.85 -5.33 -35.07
CA GLN A 10 -1.55 -5.05 -34.44
C GLN A 10 -1.73 -4.47 -33.03
N GLU A 11 -2.69 -3.57 -32.83
CA GLU A 11 -3.01 -3.02 -31.51
C GLU A 11 -3.48 -4.11 -30.53
N ARG A 12 -4.38 -5.00 -30.97
CA ARG A 12 -4.84 -6.13 -30.13
C ARG A 12 -3.69 -7.05 -29.71
N ARG A 13 -2.74 -7.33 -30.61
CA ARG A 13 -1.57 -8.19 -30.34
C ARG A 13 -0.60 -7.52 -29.37
N ASN A 14 -0.41 -6.21 -29.50
CA ASN A 14 0.42 -5.42 -28.58
C ASN A 14 -0.21 -5.39 -27.18
N ALA A 15 -1.54 -5.17 -27.09
CA ALA A 15 -2.28 -5.20 -25.83
C ALA A 15 -2.22 -6.58 -25.16
N GLN A 16 -2.36 -7.67 -25.91
CA GLN A 16 -2.24 -9.03 -25.39
C GLN A 16 -0.82 -9.32 -24.86
N THR A 17 0.20 -8.88 -25.58
CA THR A 17 1.61 -9.04 -25.14
C THR A 17 1.85 -8.25 -23.85
N ALA A 18 1.40 -7.00 -23.78
CA ALA A 18 1.53 -6.17 -22.57
C ALA A 18 0.79 -6.79 -21.36
N ALA A 19 -0.43 -7.31 -21.57
CA ALA A 19 -1.21 -7.97 -20.52
C ALA A 19 -0.52 -9.24 -20.01
N ARG A 20 0.03 -10.07 -20.91
CA ARG A 20 0.81 -11.27 -20.54
C ARG A 20 2.05 -10.90 -19.74
N LEU A 21 2.80 -9.89 -20.17
CA LEU A 21 3.98 -9.40 -19.44
C LEU A 21 3.61 -8.89 -18.05
N ALA A 22 2.50 -8.15 -17.92
CA ALA A 22 2.00 -7.69 -16.63
C ALA A 22 1.59 -8.86 -15.72
N GLN A 23 0.90 -9.86 -16.26
CA GLN A 23 0.51 -11.06 -15.51
C GLN A 23 1.74 -11.84 -15.03
N LEU A 24 2.75 -12.01 -15.88
CA LEU A 24 4.01 -12.66 -15.52
C LEU A 24 4.75 -11.86 -14.44
N HIS A 25 4.81 -10.53 -14.58
CA HIS A 25 5.39 -9.64 -13.58
C HIS A 25 4.71 -9.81 -12.21
N LEU A 26 3.38 -9.74 -12.17
CA LEU A 26 2.62 -9.91 -10.92
C LEU A 26 2.82 -11.29 -10.29
N ARG A 27 2.86 -12.36 -11.10
CA ARG A 27 3.14 -13.71 -10.60
C ARG A 27 4.54 -13.83 -10.03
N ALA A 28 5.55 -13.30 -10.74
CA ALA A 28 6.94 -13.30 -10.28
C ALA A 28 7.12 -12.50 -8.97
N ARG A 29 6.31 -11.44 -8.75
CA ARG A 29 6.30 -10.64 -7.51
C ARG A 29 5.42 -11.22 -6.41
N GLY A 30 4.92 -12.46 -6.52
CA GLY A 30 4.11 -13.11 -5.48
C GLY A 30 2.66 -12.63 -5.40
N GLY A 31 2.13 -12.03 -6.48
CA GLY A 31 0.77 -11.49 -6.57
C GLY A 31 -0.35 -12.41 -6.06
N PRO A 32 -0.36 -13.73 -6.37
CA PRO A 32 -1.38 -14.64 -5.83
C PRO A 32 -1.36 -14.74 -4.29
N VAL A 33 -0.16 -14.86 -3.70
CA VAL A 33 0.00 -14.94 -2.24
C VAL A 33 -0.40 -13.62 -1.59
N PHE A 34 0.00 -12.49 -2.19
CA PHE A 34 -0.44 -11.16 -1.77
C PHE A 34 -1.96 -11.03 -1.82
N GLY A 35 -2.61 -11.47 -2.90
CA GLY A 35 -4.06 -11.41 -3.06
C GLY A 35 -4.81 -12.22 -1.99
N VAL A 36 -4.34 -13.44 -1.68
CA VAL A 36 -4.90 -14.26 -0.59
C VAL A 36 -4.73 -13.54 0.76
N GLY A 37 -3.52 -13.07 1.06
CA GLY A 37 -3.24 -12.34 2.30
C GLY A 37 -4.09 -11.07 2.44
N LEU A 38 -4.27 -10.32 1.35
CA LEU A 38 -5.11 -9.13 1.32
C LEU A 38 -6.59 -9.47 1.54
N GLY A 39 -7.08 -10.56 0.92
CA GLY A 39 -8.44 -11.06 1.16
C GLY A 39 -8.67 -11.43 2.62
N LEU A 40 -7.71 -12.15 3.23
CA LEU A 40 -7.77 -12.47 4.66
C LEU A 40 -7.74 -11.22 5.54
N ALA A 41 -6.88 -10.24 5.23
CA ALA A 41 -6.82 -8.97 5.95
C ALA A 41 -8.16 -8.21 5.86
N ALA A 42 -8.81 -8.20 4.70
CA ALA A 42 -10.10 -7.56 4.51
C ALA A 42 -11.22 -8.29 5.27
N LEU A 43 -11.24 -9.63 5.26
CA LEU A 43 -12.20 -10.42 6.04
C LEU A 43 -12.02 -10.19 7.55
N LEU A 44 -10.78 -10.17 8.03
CA LEU A 44 -10.47 -9.86 9.43
C LEU A 44 -10.89 -8.43 9.79
N ALA A 45 -10.62 -7.44 8.93
CA ALA A 45 -11.03 -6.06 9.15
C ALA A 45 -12.57 -5.93 9.22
N TRP A 46 -13.28 -6.59 8.31
CA TRP A 46 -14.73 -6.61 8.29
C TRP A 46 -15.32 -7.30 9.53
N GLY A 47 -14.84 -8.51 9.85
CA GLY A 47 -15.29 -9.28 11.00
C GLY A 47 -14.99 -8.59 12.33
N ALA A 48 -13.76 -8.10 12.51
CA ALA A 48 -13.37 -7.35 13.69
C ALA A 48 -14.15 -6.04 13.81
N GLY A 49 -14.31 -5.29 12.71
CA GLY A 49 -15.10 -4.05 12.70
C GLY A 49 -16.56 -4.27 13.08
N HIS A 50 -17.15 -5.40 12.68
CA HIS A 50 -18.50 -5.77 13.09
C HIS A 50 -18.55 -6.21 14.55
N TRP A 51 -17.60 -7.04 15.00
CA TRP A 51 -17.53 -7.54 16.36
C TRP A 51 -17.23 -6.44 17.39
N LEU A 52 -16.35 -5.49 17.08
CA LEU A 52 -16.08 -4.37 17.99
C LEU A 52 -17.30 -3.46 18.13
N ALA A 53 -18.08 -3.28 17.07
CA ALA A 53 -19.29 -2.47 17.09
C ALA A 53 -20.40 -3.06 17.98
N THR A 54 -20.34 -4.36 18.34
CA THR A 54 -21.30 -4.98 19.27
C THR A 54 -20.84 -4.94 20.73
N ARG A 55 -19.66 -4.38 21.04
CA ARG A 55 -19.10 -4.37 22.40
C ARG A 55 -19.58 -3.14 23.20
N PRO A 56 -20.03 -3.32 24.46
CA PRO A 56 -20.62 -2.24 25.27
C PRO A 56 -19.60 -1.15 25.66
N TYR A 57 -18.32 -1.48 25.75
CA TYR A 57 -17.23 -0.53 26.08
C TYR A 57 -16.71 0.25 24.87
N PHE A 58 -17.08 -0.18 23.65
CA PHE A 58 -16.69 0.45 22.39
C PHE A 58 -17.93 1.10 21.77
N SER A 59 -18.44 2.15 22.42
CA SER A 59 -19.53 2.95 21.89
C SER A 59 -19.00 4.04 20.95
N GLY A 60 -19.69 4.22 19.82
CA GLY A 60 -19.40 5.28 18.87
C GLY A 60 -18.16 5.06 17.98
N PRO A 61 -17.69 6.13 17.30
CA PRO A 61 -16.67 6.04 16.24
C PRO A 61 -15.31 5.46 16.69
N VAL A 62 -14.93 5.64 17.95
CA VAL A 62 -13.63 5.18 18.51
C VAL A 62 -13.47 3.67 18.49
N ALA A 63 -14.58 2.92 18.48
CA ALA A 63 -14.62 1.46 18.35
C ALA A 63 -13.85 0.92 17.15
N ARG A 64 -13.80 1.69 16.05
CA ARG A 64 -13.16 1.25 14.80
C ARG A 64 -11.68 1.61 14.71
N LEU A 65 -11.15 2.38 15.65
CA LEU A 65 -9.77 2.87 15.60
C LEU A 65 -8.73 1.75 15.42
N PRO A 66 -8.78 0.60 16.14
CA PRO A 66 -7.84 -0.49 15.92
C PRO A 66 -7.91 -1.07 14.52
N VAL A 67 -9.12 -1.26 13.97
CA VAL A 67 -9.33 -1.81 12.62
C VAL A 67 -8.74 -0.87 11.56
N VAL A 68 -8.92 0.43 11.76
CA VAL A 68 -8.55 1.49 10.81
C VAL A 68 -7.05 1.74 10.77
N LEU A 69 -6.36 1.44 11.87
CA LEU A 69 -4.90 1.49 11.95
C LEU A 69 -4.28 0.17 11.48
N LEU A 70 -4.77 -0.96 11.99
CA LEU A 70 -4.16 -2.27 11.77
C LEU A 70 -4.45 -2.86 10.40
N ALA A 71 -5.65 -2.70 9.84
CA ALA A 71 -5.97 -3.31 8.54
C ALA A 71 -5.11 -2.74 7.39
N PRO A 72 -4.98 -1.40 7.25
CA PRO A 72 -4.08 -0.83 6.24
C PRO A 72 -2.61 -1.16 6.50
N LEU A 73 -2.19 -1.20 7.77
CA LEU A 73 -0.85 -1.62 8.15
C LEU A 73 -0.57 -3.04 7.69
N LEU A 74 -1.39 -4.02 8.09
CA LEU A 74 -1.19 -5.43 7.75
C LEU A 74 -1.17 -5.64 6.23
N ALA A 75 -2.10 -5.00 5.52
CA ALA A 75 -2.13 -5.05 4.06
C ALA A 75 -0.88 -4.43 3.41
N ALA A 76 -0.37 -3.32 3.93
CA ALA A 76 0.86 -2.71 3.46
C ALA A 76 2.10 -3.56 3.80
N VAL A 77 2.13 -4.23 4.95
CA VAL A 77 3.23 -5.15 5.32
C VAL A 77 3.30 -6.34 4.36
N LEU A 78 2.15 -6.88 3.94
CA LEU A 78 2.10 -7.94 2.91
C LEU A 78 2.67 -7.49 1.56
N LEU A 79 2.72 -6.19 1.29
CA LEU A 79 3.30 -5.65 0.07
C LEU A 79 4.83 -5.76 0.06
N ALA A 80 5.48 -5.68 1.22
CA ALA A 80 6.94 -5.57 1.33
C ALA A 80 7.72 -6.67 0.57
N PRO A 81 7.39 -7.98 0.67
CA PRO A 81 8.08 -9.02 -0.09
C PRO A 81 7.92 -8.88 -1.61
N THR A 82 6.81 -8.32 -2.07
CA THR A 82 6.54 -8.13 -3.52
C THR A 82 7.40 -7.01 -4.13
N LEU A 83 8.00 -6.16 -3.31
CA LEU A 83 8.87 -5.07 -3.74
C LEU A 83 10.31 -5.56 -4.05
N ALA A 84 10.68 -6.76 -3.61
CA ALA A 84 11.96 -7.37 -3.96
C ALA A 84 12.00 -7.75 -5.44
N GLY A 85 13.00 -7.28 -6.19
CA GLY A 85 13.31 -7.84 -7.51
C GLY A 85 13.81 -9.27 -7.39
N ALA A 86 13.50 -10.10 -8.39
CA ALA A 86 14.07 -11.45 -8.46
C ALA A 86 15.60 -11.39 -8.65
N ASP A 87 16.06 -10.38 -9.38
CA ASP A 87 17.48 -10.02 -9.52
C ASP A 87 17.63 -8.51 -9.80
N ASP A 88 18.01 -7.77 -8.75
CA ASP A 88 18.39 -6.35 -8.74
C ASP A 88 19.32 -5.90 -9.88
N GLU A 89 20.21 -6.77 -10.32
CA GLU A 89 21.30 -6.44 -11.26
C GLU A 89 20.85 -6.67 -12.70
N LEU A 90 20.16 -7.79 -12.97
CA LEU A 90 19.53 -8.05 -14.26
C LEU A 90 18.44 -7.02 -14.59
N GLU A 91 17.65 -6.59 -13.60
CA GLU A 91 16.67 -5.52 -13.80
C GLU A 91 17.35 -4.20 -14.19
N ARG A 92 18.53 -3.87 -13.65
CA ARG A 92 19.24 -2.63 -14.01
C ARG A 92 19.95 -2.70 -15.37
N GLY A 93 20.36 -3.88 -15.82
CA GLY A 93 21.03 -4.07 -17.10
C GLY A 93 20.09 -4.21 -18.31
N THR A 94 18.80 -4.44 -18.07
CA THR A 94 17.82 -4.62 -19.16
C THR A 94 17.25 -3.29 -19.63
N ALA A 95 17.09 -3.13 -20.95
CA ALA A 95 16.56 -1.91 -21.58
C ALA A 95 15.05 -1.66 -21.32
N LEU A 96 14.46 -2.34 -20.34
CA LEU A 96 13.06 -2.17 -19.99
C LEU A 96 12.87 -0.94 -19.09
N PRO A 97 11.73 -0.22 -19.22
CA PRO A 97 11.43 0.93 -18.38
C PRO A 97 10.95 0.48 -16.99
N TRP A 98 11.83 -0.14 -16.20
CA TRP A 98 11.51 -0.70 -14.88
C TRP A 98 10.89 0.29 -13.90
N GLN A 99 11.21 1.57 -14.02
CA GLN A 99 10.58 2.63 -13.24
C GLN A 99 9.04 2.64 -13.43
N ARG A 100 8.57 2.43 -14.67
CA ARG A 100 7.13 2.37 -14.99
C ARG A 100 6.49 1.10 -14.44
N TRP A 101 7.18 -0.03 -14.51
CA TRP A 101 6.70 -1.30 -13.95
C TRP A 101 6.60 -1.26 -12.43
N ARG A 102 7.62 -0.72 -11.74
CA ARG A 102 7.63 -0.54 -10.28
C ARG A 102 6.54 0.41 -9.83
N LEU A 103 6.38 1.53 -10.55
CA LEU A 103 5.29 2.48 -10.31
C LEU A 103 3.92 1.81 -10.50
N GLY A 104 3.72 1.12 -11.61
CA GLY A 104 2.46 0.42 -11.91
C GLY A 104 2.12 -0.65 -10.86
N HIS A 105 3.10 -1.45 -10.45
CA HIS A 105 2.93 -2.45 -9.39
C HIS A 105 2.51 -1.82 -8.06
N LEU A 106 3.21 -0.75 -7.63
CA LEU A 106 2.92 -0.09 -6.37
C LEU A 106 1.55 0.63 -6.40
N LEU A 107 1.21 1.30 -7.50
CA LEU A 107 -0.09 1.96 -7.67
C LEU A 107 -1.23 0.94 -7.71
N LEU A 108 -1.05 -0.18 -8.44
CA LEU A 108 -2.04 -1.25 -8.50
C LEU A 108 -2.25 -1.87 -7.12
N ALA A 109 -1.18 -2.13 -6.38
CA ALA A 109 -1.28 -2.65 -5.02
C ALA A 109 -1.96 -1.66 -4.07
N ALA A 110 -1.60 -0.38 -4.12
CA ALA A 110 -2.23 0.66 -3.31
C ALA A 110 -3.74 0.76 -3.61
N ALA A 111 -4.12 0.72 -4.89
CA ALA A 111 -5.51 0.72 -5.32
C ALA A 111 -6.27 -0.54 -4.85
N ALA A 112 -5.65 -1.72 -4.99
CA ALA A 112 -6.24 -2.98 -4.53
C ALA A 112 -6.46 -2.99 -3.02
N ILE A 113 -5.46 -2.58 -2.23
CA ILE A 113 -5.56 -2.48 -0.77
C ILE A 113 -6.64 -1.47 -0.38
N GLY A 114 -6.53 -0.25 -0.91
CA GLY A 114 -7.40 0.86 -0.54
C GLY A 114 -8.85 0.60 -0.92
N GLY A 115 -9.08 0.05 -2.12
CA GLY A 115 -10.41 -0.31 -2.61
C GLY A 115 -11.02 -1.45 -1.79
N LEU A 116 -10.30 -2.55 -1.59
CA LEU A 116 -10.84 -3.70 -0.86
C LEU A 116 -11.10 -3.37 0.61
N LEU A 117 -10.21 -2.63 1.28
CA LEU A 117 -10.44 -2.19 2.65
C LEU A 117 -11.57 -1.16 2.73
N ALA A 118 -11.68 -0.21 1.79
CA ALA A 118 -12.78 0.75 1.78
C ALA A 118 -14.15 0.05 1.75
N LEU A 119 -14.29 -1.05 0.99
CA LEU A 119 -15.52 -1.85 0.96
C LEU A 119 -15.94 -2.37 2.34
N THR A 120 -14.98 -2.69 3.22
CA THR A 120 -15.28 -3.15 4.60
C THR A 120 -15.85 -2.04 5.49
N GLY A 121 -15.61 -0.77 5.12
CA GLY A 121 -15.98 0.42 5.87
C GLY A 121 -17.20 1.19 5.33
N LEU A 122 -17.81 0.75 4.23
CA LEU A 122 -18.90 1.47 3.55
C LEU A 122 -20.19 1.61 4.38
N ARG A 123 -20.42 0.72 5.35
CA ARG A 123 -21.63 0.76 6.19
C ARG A 123 -21.69 1.97 7.14
N ALA A 124 -20.54 2.61 7.42
CA ALA A 124 -20.43 3.79 8.26
C ALA A 124 -19.17 4.60 7.88
N PRO A 125 -19.16 5.28 6.72
CA PRO A 125 -17.95 5.83 6.13
C PRO A 125 -17.45 7.12 6.82
N GLU A 126 -18.35 7.86 7.46
CA GLU A 126 -18.19 9.30 7.77
C GLU A 126 -17.06 9.65 8.76
N VAL A 127 -16.71 8.75 9.69
CA VAL A 127 -15.75 9.08 10.76
C VAL A 127 -14.46 8.26 10.67
N PHE A 128 -14.59 6.92 10.57
CA PHE A 128 -13.45 6.00 10.55
C PHE A 128 -13.69 4.80 9.61
N GLY A 129 -14.65 4.86 8.70
CA GLY A 129 -15.00 3.70 7.86
C GLY A 129 -14.12 3.61 6.62
N ALA A 130 -14.70 3.92 5.46
CA ALA A 130 -14.02 3.77 4.18
C ALA A 130 -12.89 4.80 3.98
N TYR A 131 -13.15 6.08 4.25
CA TYR A 131 -12.21 7.17 3.97
C TYR A 131 -10.93 7.08 4.80
N ALA A 132 -11.04 6.75 6.08
CA ALA A 132 -9.89 6.57 6.94
C ALA A 132 -9.05 5.35 6.55
N LEU A 133 -9.68 4.24 6.14
CA LEU A 133 -8.98 3.07 5.60
C LEU A 133 -8.20 3.39 4.33
N SER A 134 -8.79 4.14 3.40
CA SER A 134 -8.11 4.57 2.18
C SER A 134 -6.94 5.50 2.48
N ARG A 135 -7.14 6.53 3.32
CA ARG A 135 -6.07 7.45 3.74
C ARG A 135 -4.92 6.71 4.41
N ASN A 136 -5.23 5.84 5.37
CA ASN A 136 -4.22 5.08 6.10
C ASN A 136 -3.50 4.09 5.20
N THR A 137 -4.16 3.56 4.17
CA THR A 137 -3.52 2.75 3.13
C THR A 137 -2.47 3.57 2.38
N LEU A 138 -2.80 4.78 1.92
CA LEU A 138 -1.85 5.64 1.20
C LEU A 138 -0.59 5.90 2.04
N GLY A 139 -0.76 6.32 3.29
CA GLY A 139 0.39 6.58 4.16
C GLY A 139 1.18 5.32 4.51
N CYS A 140 0.53 4.19 4.79
CA CYS A 140 1.24 2.93 5.10
C CYS A 140 2.02 2.40 3.89
N VAL A 141 1.41 2.40 2.69
CA VAL A 141 2.09 2.01 1.45
C VAL A 141 3.26 2.94 1.16
N GLY A 142 3.09 4.25 1.35
CA GLY A 142 4.17 5.23 1.24
C GLY A 142 5.35 4.92 2.17
N LEU A 143 5.06 4.65 3.45
CA LEU A 143 6.08 4.27 4.44
C LEU A 143 6.79 2.95 4.09
N VAL A 144 6.05 1.96 3.58
CA VAL A 144 6.65 0.70 3.10
C VAL A 144 7.51 0.93 1.87
N ALA A 145 7.10 1.80 0.93
CA ALA A 145 7.90 2.13 -0.24
C ALA A 145 9.20 2.86 0.13
N VAL A 146 9.13 3.84 1.06
CA VAL A 146 10.33 4.47 1.63
C VAL A 146 11.21 3.43 2.33
N GLY A 147 10.61 2.56 3.15
CA GLY A 147 11.32 1.48 3.83
C GLY A 147 12.03 0.54 2.85
N ALA A 148 11.38 0.17 1.74
CA ALA A 148 11.99 -0.64 0.70
C ALA A 148 13.20 0.06 0.08
N ALA A 149 13.08 1.35 -0.24
CA ALA A 149 14.15 2.13 -0.84
C ALA A 149 15.34 2.39 0.12
N LEU A 150 15.10 2.42 1.43
CA LEU A 150 16.13 2.71 2.44
C LEU A 150 16.74 1.47 3.10
N LEU A 151 15.95 0.41 3.29
CA LEU A 151 16.31 -0.77 4.10
C LEU A 151 16.23 -2.08 3.30
N GLY A 152 15.72 -2.03 2.07
CA GLY A 152 15.43 -3.20 1.26
C GLY A 152 14.08 -3.84 1.57
N ALA A 153 13.61 -4.70 0.67
CA ALA A 153 12.27 -5.29 0.73
C ALA A 153 12.01 -6.10 2.01
N ARG A 154 13.02 -6.82 2.53
CA ARG A 154 12.89 -7.64 3.75
C ARG A 154 12.57 -6.82 5.00
N LEU A 155 13.07 -5.58 5.09
CA LEU A 155 12.90 -4.69 6.23
C LEU A 155 11.95 -3.52 5.93
N ALA A 156 11.35 -3.49 4.73
CA ALA A 156 10.49 -2.41 4.27
C ALA A 156 9.24 -2.21 5.15
N TRP A 157 8.82 -3.25 5.86
CA TRP A 157 7.68 -3.20 6.78
C TRP A 157 7.97 -2.44 8.08
N LEU A 158 9.24 -2.35 8.51
CA LEU A 158 9.62 -1.81 9.82
C LEU A 158 9.17 -0.36 10.03
N PRO A 159 9.38 0.59 9.08
CA PRO A 159 8.97 1.97 9.28
C PRO A 159 7.46 2.12 9.47
N ALA A 160 6.65 1.44 8.65
CA ALA A 160 5.21 1.48 8.75
C ALA A 160 4.72 0.87 10.07
N PHE A 161 5.24 -0.31 10.42
CA PHE A 161 4.87 -1.00 11.66
C PHE A 161 5.24 -0.20 12.90
N GLY A 162 6.50 0.24 13.00
CA GLY A 162 6.98 1.04 14.13
C GLY A 162 6.19 2.34 14.29
N TYR A 163 5.92 3.03 13.17
CA TYR A 163 5.15 4.27 13.20
C TYR A 163 3.71 4.03 13.66
N VAL A 164 2.98 3.07 13.08
CA VAL A 164 1.58 2.81 13.48
C VAL A 164 1.48 2.30 14.92
N CYS A 165 2.41 1.45 15.37
CA CYS A 165 2.47 1.04 16.77
C CYS A 165 2.70 2.22 17.71
N ALA A 166 3.59 3.16 17.36
CA ALA A 166 3.81 4.37 18.14
C ALA A 166 2.55 5.26 18.18
N ILE A 167 1.83 5.41 17.07
CA ILE A 167 0.55 6.14 17.04
C ILE A 167 -0.51 5.45 17.90
N TYR A 168 -0.59 4.13 17.84
CA TYR A 168 -1.56 3.37 18.63
C TYR A 168 -1.27 3.45 20.13
N ALA A 169 -0.01 3.37 20.53
CA ALA A 169 0.40 3.38 21.93
C ALA A 169 0.44 4.78 22.56
N ALA A 170 0.90 5.78 21.81
CA ALA A 170 1.20 7.13 22.31
C ALA A 170 0.37 8.23 21.64
N GLY A 171 -0.67 7.86 20.89
CA GLY A 171 -1.53 8.80 20.17
C GLY A 171 -2.13 9.88 21.08
N PRO A 172 -2.11 11.15 20.66
CA PRO A 172 -2.58 12.26 21.48
C PRO A 172 -4.11 12.19 21.60
N ARG A 173 -4.63 12.37 22.82
CA ARG A 173 -6.08 12.39 23.10
C ARG A 173 -6.79 13.64 22.58
N GLN A 174 -6.04 14.71 22.32
CA GLN A 174 -6.52 16.00 21.84
C GLN A 174 -5.96 16.25 20.44
N VAL A 175 -6.84 16.58 19.49
CA VAL A 175 -6.50 16.82 18.09
C VAL A 175 -6.29 18.33 17.88
N GLY A 176 -5.09 18.74 17.48
CA GLY A 176 -4.78 20.13 17.12
C GLY A 176 -3.27 20.39 16.96
N GLY A 177 -2.90 21.39 16.16
CA GLY A 177 -1.49 21.79 15.96
C GLY A 177 -0.59 20.68 15.42
N ALA A 178 0.62 20.54 15.99
CA ALA A 178 1.62 19.57 15.56
C ALA A 178 1.13 18.11 15.64
N ALA A 179 0.23 17.79 16.57
CA ALA A 179 -0.40 16.47 16.68
C ALA A 179 -1.24 16.10 15.46
N GLY A 180 -1.77 17.08 14.73
CA GLY A 180 -2.49 16.85 13.47
C GLY A 180 -1.62 16.32 12.33
N VAL A 181 -0.30 16.54 12.41
CA VAL A 181 0.66 16.10 11.38
C VAL A 181 1.22 14.73 11.74
N TRP A 182 1.71 14.53 12.96
CA TRP A 182 2.35 13.26 13.31
C TRP A 182 1.35 12.17 13.73
N ALA A 183 0.15 12.49 14.20
CA ALA A 183 -0.88 11.48 14.55
C ALA A 183 -1.96 11.35 13.46
N TRP A 184 -1.65 11.73 12.22
CA TRP A 184 -2.55 11.69 11.08
C TRP A 184 -3.33 10.36 10.90
N PRO A 185 -2.80 9.15 11.21
CA PRO A 185 -3.54 7.91 11.00
C PRO A 185 -4.76 7.76 11.91
N ALA A 186 -4.72 8.37 13.09
CA ALA A 186 -5.79 8.32 14.10
C ALA A 186 -6.79 9.49 13.97
N GLN A 187 -6.52 10.45 13.08
CA GLN A 187 -7.39 11.61 12.85
C GLN A 187 -8.70 11.19 12.17
N PRO A 188 -9.83 11.87 12.45
CA PRO A 188 -11.04 11.76 11.64
C PRO A 188 -10.77 12.02 10.16
N SER A 189 -11.52 11.38 9.26
CA SER A 189 -11.34 11.55 7.81
C SER A 189 -11.68 12.94 7.27
N SER A 190 -12.39 13.77 8.05
CA SER A 190 -12.70 15.16 7.70
C SER A 190 -11.52 16.11 7.82
N VAL A 191 -10.43 15.70 8.48
CA VAL A 191 -9.27 16.58 8.73
C VAL A 191 -8.36 16.63 7.51
N THR A 192 -8.26 17.79 6.85
CA THR A 192 -7.48 17.99 5.62
C THR A 192 -5.98 17.70 5.80
N SER A 193 -5.38 18.11 6.92
CA SER A 193 -3.94 17.87 7.19
C SER A 193 -3.58 16.39 7.20
N SER A 194 -4.54 15.53 7.58
CA SER A 194 -4.33 14.08 7.61
C SER A 194 -4.18 13.50 6.20
N TRP A 195 -5.00 13.98 5.26
CA TRP A 195 -4.91 13.60 3.84
C TRP A 195 -3.65 14.14 3.18
N LEU A 196 -3.28 15.39 3.45
CA LEU A 196 -2.05 15.97 2.93
C LEU A 196 -0.83 15.16 3.38
N THR A 197 -0.78 14.76 4.65
CA THR A 197 0.33 13.95 5.17
C THR A 197 0.36 12.55 4.53
N ALA A 198 -0.79 11.88 4.42
CA ALA A 198 -0.85 10.57 3.78
C ALA A 198 -0.48 10.61 2.28
N CYS A 199 -1.00 11.59 1.54
CA CYS A 199 -0.73 11.75 0.12
C CYS A 199 0.72 12.15 -0.15
N THR A 200 1.32 13.01 0.69
CA THR A 200 2.75 13.38 0.57
C THR A 200 3.67 12.19 0.84
N LEU A 201 3.42 11.43 1.91
CA LEU A 201 4.15 10.18 2.18
C LEU A 201 4.02 9.18 1.03
N PHE A 202 2.80 9.02 0.51
CA PHE A 202 2.54 8.13 -0.62
C PHE A 202 3.28 8.57 -1.89
N ALA A 203 3.14 9.84 -2.29
CA ALA A 203 3.77 10.37 -3.49
C ALA A 203 5.29 10.31 -3.39
N PHE A 204 5.84 10.71 -2.25
CA PHE A 204 7.28 10.69 -2.00
C PHE A 204 7.84 9.27 -1.99
N GLY A 205 7.22 8.36 -1.23
CA GLY A 205 7.65 6.96 -1.18
C GLY A 205 7.54 6.27 -2.53
N THR A 206 6.45 6.52 -3.26
CA THR A 206 6.23 5.99 -4.60
C THR A 206 7.28 6.48 -5.59
N LEU A 207 7.53 7.78 -5.64
CA LEU A 207 8.51 8.37 -6.56
C LEU A 207 9.93 7.89 -6.23
N TRP A 208 10.29 7.90 -4.95
CA TRP A 208 11.59 7.43 -4.49
C TRP A 208 11.80 5.96 -4.86
N TYR A 209 10.84 5.08 -4.53
CA TYR A 209 10.91 3.67 -4.85
C TYR A 209 10.90 3.41 -6.37
N ALA A 210 10.12 4.15 -7.15
CA ALA A 210 10.11 4.01 -8.61
C ALA A 210 11.49 4.31 -9.22
N VAL A 211 12.19 5.33 -8.72
CA VAL A 211 13.51 5.73 -9.22
C VAL A 211 14.61 4.79 -8.72
N ARG A 212 14.62 4.42 -7.43
CA ARG A 212 15.73 3.68 -6.83
C ARG A 212 15.53 2.17 -6.77
N GLY A 213 14.29 1.70 -6.69
CA GLY A 213 13.97 0.33 -6.30
C GLY A 213 14.20 0.04 -4.83
N ALA A 214 14.13 -1.25 -4.48
CA ALA A 214 14.49 -1.70 -3.14
C ALA A 214 16.01 -1.64 -2.93
N GLN A 215 16.45 -1.32 -1.71
CA GLN A 215 17.87 -1.33 -1.36
C GLN A 215 18.40 -2.76 -1.23
N ARG A 216 19.68 -2.98 -1.62
CA ARG A 216 20.35 -4.27 -1.38
C ARG A 216 20.57 -4.51 0.11
N GLY A 217 20.25 -5.72 0.56
CA GLY A 217 20.55 -6.16 1.92
C GLY A 217 22.07 -6.27 2.16
N PRO A 218 22.52 -6.23 3.43
CA PRO A 218 23.94 -6.24 3.79
C PRO A 218 24.74 -7.42 3.21
N GLY A 219 24.13 -8.61 3.11
CA GLY A 219 24.80 -9.84 2.63
C GLY A 219 25.11 -9.87 1.12
N GLN A 220 24.62 -8.91 0.34
CA GLN A 220 24.84 -8.84 -1.11
C GLN A 220 25.89 -7.80 -1.49
N ARG A 221 26.41 -7.02 -0.52
CA ARG A 221 27.47 -6.01 -0.76
C ARG A 221 28.88 -6.58 -0.65
N SER A 222 29.04 -7.77 -0.07
CA SER A 222 30.35 -8.36 0.27
C SER A 222 30.93 -9.31 -0.79
N LEU A 223 30.32 -9.39 -1.97
CA LEU A 223 30.78 -10.26 -3.08
C LEU A 223 31.28 -9.48 -4.31
N LEU A 224 31.49 -8.17 -4.16
CA LEU A 224 32.10 -7.29 -5.15
C LEU A 224 33.29 -6.58 -4.48
#